data_AF-A0A530R6H0-F1
#
_entry.id   AF-A0A530R6H0-F1
#
_cell.length_a   1.000
_cell.length_b   1.000
_cell.length_c   1.000
_cell.angle_alpha   90.00
_cell.angle_beta   90.00
_cell.angle_gamma   90.00
#
_symmetry.space_group_name_H-M   'P 1'
#
loop_
_entity.id
_entity.type
_entity.pdbx_description
1 polymer ?
#
loop_
_entity_poly.entity_id
_entity_poly.type
_entity_poly.pdbx_seq_one_letter_code
_entity_poly.pdbx_strand_id
1 'polypeptide(L)' 'PMVLAVFRTGKPLPVPHAEVFKLNDQHAFLSIAPSDDIAVGDIIEFGISHPCTCLDRYRVIFGVDAAGHVRHAFPTYFG' A
#
# COMPACT_ATOMS: atom_id res chain seq x y z
N PRO A 1 -3.66 3.01 -8.83
CA PRO A 1 -2.81 2.25 -7.88
C PRO A 1 -2.87 0.77 -8.23
N MET A 2 -1.73 0.07 -8.19
CA MET A 2 -1.66 -1.37 -8.51
C MET A 2 -1.20 -2.14 -7.28
N VAL A 3 -1.80 -3.31 -7.04
CA VAL A 3 -1.38 -4.17 -5.92
C VAL A 3 -0.01 -4.76 -6.26
N LEU A 4 0.95 -4.61 -5.33
CA LEU A 4 2.30 -5.14 -5.47
C LEU A 4 2.54 -6.35 -4.57
N ALA A 5 2.00 -6.30 -3.35
CA ALA A 5 2.15 -7.35 -2.35
C ALA A 5 0.97 -7.35 -1.39
N VAL A 6 0.73 -8.51 -0.77
CA VAL A 6 -0.26 -8.69 0.29
C VAL A 6 0.41 -9.40 1.44
N PHE A 7 0.14 -8.98 2.67
CA PHE A 7 0.70 -9.56 3.88
C PHE A 7 -0.39 -9.87 4.89
N ARG A 8 -0.30 -11.05 5.51
CA ARG A 8 -1.08 -11.45 6.68
C ARG A 8 -0.12 -11.78 7.80
N THR A 9 -0.25 -11.09 8.94
CA THR A 9 0.61 -11.26 10.13
C THR A 9 2.11 -11.23 9.82
N GLY A 10 2.52 -10.35 8.90
CA GLY A 10 3.92 -10.17 8.49
C GLY A 10 4.43 -11.20 7.47
N LYS A 11 3.58 -12.13 7.00
CA LYS A 11 3.92 -13.12 5.98
C LYS A 11 3.30 -12.74 4.63
N PRO A 12 4.03 -12.89 3.52
CA PRO A 12 3.48 -12.61 2.19
C PRO A 12 2.40 -13.64 1.82
N LEU A 13 1.38 -13.17 1.11
CA LEU A 13 0.34 -13.97 0.46
C LEU A 13 0.47 -13.88 -1.07
N PRO A 14 -0.14 -14.81 -1.83
CA PRO A 14 -0.29 -14.66 -3.27
C PRO A 14 -0.95 -13.32 -3.60
N VAL A 15 -0.39 -12.61 -4.59
CA VAL A 15 -0.95 -11.34 -5.05
C VAL A 15 -2.20 -11.63 -5.89
N PRO A 16 -3.37 -11.12 -5.49
CA PRO A 16 -4.59 -11.33 -6.26
C PRO A 16 -4.57 -10.53 -7.57
N HIS A 17 -5.38 -10.96 -8.53
CA HIS A 17 -5.72 -10.12 -9.68
C HIS A 17 -6.74 -9.09 -9.24
N ALA A 18 -6.25 -8.01 -8.65
CA ALA A 18 -7.07 -6.98 -8.02
C ALA A 18 -6.93 -5.63 -8.71
N GLU A 19 -8.05 -4.91 -8.82
CA GLU A 19 -8.11 -3.59 -9.43
C GLU A 19 -8.74 -2.58 -8.47
N VAL A 20 -8.05 -1.45 -8.26
CA VAL A 20 -8.63 -0.31 -7.56
C VAL A 20 -9.48 0.49 -8.55
N PHE A 21 -10.80 0.39 -8.44
CA PHE A 21 -11.73 1.01 -9.40
C PHE A 21 -12.37 2.32 -8.89
N LYS A 22 -12.24 2.62 -7.60
CA LYS A 22 -12.73 3.87 -7.00
C LYS A 22 -11.88 4.27 -5.80
N LEU A 23 -11.73 5.57 -5.63
CA LEU A 23 -11.16 6.20 -4.44
C LEU A 23 -12.15 7.20 -3.85
N ASN A 24 -12.22 7.23 -2.53
CA ASN A 24 -12.80 8.31 -1.73
C ASN A 24 -11.69 8.86 -0.81
N ASP A 25 -11.99 9.89 -0.02
CA ASP A 25 -11.03 10.60 0.84
C ASP A 25 -10.16 9.68 1.72
N GLN A 26 -10.74 8.59 2.23
CA GLN A 26 -10.07 7.65 3.15
C GLN A 26 -10.24 6.17 2.75
N HIS A 27 -10.82 5.89 1.57
CA HIS A 27 -11.14 4.53 1.16
C HIS A 27 -10.76 4.27 -0.29
N ALA A 28 -10.13 3.12 -0.52
CA ALA A 28 -9.97 2.55 -1.85
C ALA A 28 -10.92 1.37 -2.01
N PHE A 29 -11.62 1.29 -3.14
CA PHE A 29 -12.47 0.16 -3.48
C PHE A 29 -11.67 -0.76 -4.38
N LEU A 30 -11.47 -2.00 -3.91
CA LEU A 30 -10.70 -3.02 -4.59
C LEU A 30 -11.65 -4.10 -5.11
N SER A 31 -11.59 -4.39 -6.41
CA SER A 31 -12.22 -5.56 -7.00
C SER A 31 -11.30 -6.76 -6.82
N ILE A 32 -11.82 -7.89 -6.35
CA ILE A 32 -11.12 -9.16 -6.16
C ILE A 32 -11.99 -10.32 -6.65
N ALA A 33 -11.39 -11.46 -6.99
CA ALA A 33 -12.12 -12.67 -7.30
C ALA A 33 -12.64 -13.33 -6.01
N PRO A 34 -13.79 -14.05 -6.04
CA PRO A 34 -14.30 -14.78 -4.88
C PRO A 34 -13.33 -15.84 -4.32
N SER A 35 -12.37 -16.30 -5.13
CA SER A 35 -11.34 -17.26 -4.78
C SER A 35 -10.06 -16.66 -4.21
N ASP A 36 -9.92 -15.33 -4.22
CA ASP A 36 -8.73 -14.66 -3.69
C ASP A 36 -8.71 -14.75 -2.15
N ASP A 37 -7.59 -15.20 -1.58
CA ASP A 37 -7.41 -15.31 -0.12
C ASP A 37 -7.06 -13.94 0.49
N ILE A 38 -8.06 -13.06 0.56
CA ILE A 38 -7.97 -11.74 1.20
C ILE A 38 -8.95 -11.67 2.37
N ALA A 39 -8.47 -11.19 3.52
CA ALA A 39 -9.23 -11.08 4.75
C ALA A 39 -9.07 -9.70 5.41
N VAL A 40 -10.01 -9.37 6.29
CA VAL A 40 -9.92 -8.17 7.12
C VAL A 40 -8.66 -8.25 8.00
N GLY A 41 -7.86 -7.19 7.97
CA GLY A 41 -6.59 -7.10 8.70
C GLY A 41 -5.35 -7.38 7.85
N ASP A 42 -5.52 -7.84 6.61
CA ASP A 42 -4.41 -7.95 5.67
C ASP A 42 -3.89 -6.57 5.24
N ILE A 43 -2.59 -6.49 5.01
CA ILE A 43 -1.90 -5.27 4.56
C ILE A 43 -1.62 -5.42 3.08
N ILE A 44 -2.04 -4.43 2.29
CA ILE A 44 -1.83 -4.41 0.84
C ILE A 44 -0.85 -3.29 0.49
N GLU A 45 0.23 -3.64 -0.20
CA GLU A 45 1.17 -2.69 -0.76
C GLU A 45 0.69 -2.23 -2.14
N PHE A 46 0.67 -0.91 -2.35
CA PHE A 46 0.25 -0.31 -3.61
C PHE A 46 1.40 0.44 -4.29
N GLY A 47 1.60 0.11 -5.56
CA GLY A 47 2.36 0.93 -6.49
C GLY A 47 1.50 2.07 -7.05
N ILE A 48 2.09 3.25 -7.20
CA ILE A 48 1.44 4.43 -7.78
C ILE A 48 2.30 5.00 -8.91
N SER A 49 1.66 5.46 -9.98
CA SER A 49 2.36 5.93 -11.18
C SER A 49 3.12 7.24 -10.96
N HIS A 50 2.62 8.11 -10.08
CA HIS A 50 3.19 9.42 -9.77
C HIS A 50 3.44 9.53 -8.25
N PRO A 51 4.48 8.89 -7.71
CA PRO A 51 4.76 8.94 -6.28
C PRO A 51 5.07 10.35 -5.79
N CYS A 52 5.70 11.18 -6.62
CA CYS A 52 6.03 12.58 -6.30
C CYS A 52 4.79 13.42 -5.97
N THR A 53 3.64 13.18 -6.62
CA THR A 53 2.40 13.95 -6.39
C THR A 53 1.66 13.54 -5.11
N CYS A 54 2.17 12.55 -4.38
CA CYS A 54 1.59 12.10 -3.12
C CYS A 54 2.47 12.41 -1.91
N LEU A 55 3.72 12.86 -2.10
CA LEU A 55 4.65 13.12 -1.01
C LEU A 55 4.13 14.21 -0.06
N ASP A 56 3.45 15.22 -0.60
CA ASP A 56 2.86 16.35 0.14
C ASP A 56 1.74 15.95 1.11
N ARG A 57 1.13 14.78 0.91
CA ARG A 57 0.08 14.25 1.78
C ARG A 57 0.60 13.62 3.06
N TYR A 58 1.91 13.39 3.17
CA TYR A 58 2.54 12.73 4.31
C TYR A 58 3.54 13.68 4.95
N ARG A 59 3.51 13.79 6.29
CA ARG A 59 4.48 14.58 7.07
C ARG A 59 5.82 13.86 7.30
N VAL A 60 5.80 12.53 7.21
CA VAL A 60 6.96 11.64 7.38
C VAL A 60 6.80 10.46 6.43
N ILE A 61 7.88 10.10 5.76
CA ILE A 61 7.98 8.89 4.93
C ILE A 61 8.97 7.95 5.58
N PHE A 62 8.62 6.67 5.72
CA PHE A 62 9.50 5.67 6.31
C PHE A 62 10.31 4.95 5.24
N GLY A 63 11.63 4.91 5.42
CA GLY A 63 12.53 4.05 4.64
C GLY A 63 12.64 2.69 5.30
N VAL A 64 12.44 1.63 4.54
CA VAL A 64 12.53 0.24 5.00
C VAL A 64 13.75 -0.47 4.41
N ASP A 65 14.28 -1.48 5.11
CA ASP A 65 15.26 -2.40 4.54
C ASP A 65 14.59 -3.49 3.69
N ALA A 66 15.41 -4.39 3.11
CA ALA A 66 14.93 -5.48 2.26
C ALA A 66 14.01 -6.48 2.99
N ALA A 67 14.00 -6.49 4.33
CA ALA A 67 13.12 -7.32 5.14
C ALA A 67 11.85 -6.57 5.57
N GLY A 68 11.65 -5.32 5.11
CA GLY A 68 10.49 -4.50 5.44
C GLY A 68 10.58 -3.79 6.80
N HIS A 69 11.72 -3.84 7.48
CA HIS A 69 11.89 -3.15 8.76
C HIS A 69 12.19 -1.67 8.53
N VAL A 70 11.52 -0.78 9.27
CA VAL A 70 11.80 0.66 9.24
C VAL A 70 13.22 0.93 9.74
N ARG A 71 14.01 1.62 8.92
CA ARG A 71 15.38 2.06 9.23
C ARG A 71 15.50 3.57 9.31
N HIS A 72 14.63 4.29 8.61
CA HIS A 72 14.69 5.74 8.50
C HIS A 72 13.31 6.35 8.61
N ALA A 73 13.25 7.56 9.16
CA ALA A 73 12.10 8.43 9.11
C ALA A 73 12.52 9.72 8.42
N PHE A 74 11.96 9.98 7.24
CA PHE A 74 12.23 11.16 6.43
C PHE A 74 11.11 12.17 6.65
N PRO A 75 11.31 13.22 7.49
CA PRO A 75 10.34 14.28 7.59
C PRO A 75 10.25 15.02 6.26
N THR A 76 9.04 15.39 5.88
CA THR A 76 8.77 16.19 4.69
C THR A 76 8.31 17.59 5.11
N TYR A 77 8.60 18.58 4.27
CA TYR A 77 8.34 19.98 4.56
C TYR A 77 7.62 20.59 3.36
N PHE A 78 6.29 20.55 3.43
CA PHE A 78 5.38 21.16 2.46
C PHE A 78 4.59 22.28 3.15
N GLY A 79 4.26 23.32 2.41
CA GLY A 79 3.67 24.57 2.91
C GLY A 79 2.18 24.70 2.64
#